data_AF-A0A1R4AAJ6-F1
#
_entry.id   AF-A0A1R4AAJ6-F1
#
_cell.length_a   1.000
_cell.length_b   1.000
_cell.length_c   1.000
_cell.angle_alpha   90.00
_cell.angle_beta   90.00
_cell.angle_gamma   90.00
#
_symmetry.space_group_name_H-M   'P 1'
#
loop_
_entity.id
_entity.type
_entity.pdbx_description
1 polymer ?
#
loop_
_entity_poly.entity_id
_entity_poly.type
_entity_poly.pdbx_seq_one_letter_code
_entity_poly.pdbx_strand_id
1 'polypeptide(L)'
;MPNYFNSQTVITAFFSTRKGLEKFIIKELEELNSFRFKCSPILSGPTPTLAHFRLRKHKENNLIKIELLPGGVEIHCTWEFFGIALISIRSTESVWLRIGRPFRCHSSTDLQERIKNLPWNYFIPTYWIPNINIRSISNLSSLWNNNVIKSSVKQAFTTISDIPFISGHCLSIVLHRNTCYVSLQCSGRLSPRHFSFYNYVYSPQFETKTVPYWSLNETIKSVRNKFEGIPYSYNYAYTLPFFSNKRKDSSNDNLDITKENLSHWENNRSKYVDSTKLYSDDSTDYNDIITACVTSKLNLNLLVKDPEPLIIWVPFCGNGNLVFEIASYILKLPVINNSLKGLPITDFSCFSNDWFHNSWDHFSIRRKHISKFIKTTKIVIIGTDFREYLLKQANNKIFDFYNYYNLFFKGQPIISKTDNIHSNHSSLESDLGITVDISFHNAKFQQIIPFIKGALVVIKIPHNNFNKHLKIDNSILLLYEKLGNIISSRSDWKGVYALSRGRLFEHFTRLEWITLFESSNSKGNIIRFQRWSGRKKSLFKYTTKSERDISLNQIDIF
;
A
#
# COMPACT_ATOMS: atom_id res chain seq x y z
N MET A 1 -6.33 -28.41 -27.01
CA MET A 1 -5.99 -28.24 -25.58
C MET A 1 -4.49 -28.00 -25.47
N PRO A 2 -3.99 -26.82 -25.10
CA PRO A 2 -2.57 -26.65 -24.84
C PRO A 2 -2.26 -27.03 -23.39
N ASN A 3 -1.59 -28.17 -23.28
CA ASN A 3 -0.46 -28.50 -22.40
C ASN A 3 -0.44 -27.94 -20.97
N TYR A 4 -0.52 -28.88 -20.03
CA TYR A 4 0.00 -28.88 -18.67
C TYR A 4 0.95 -27.71 -18.37
N PHE A 5 0.57 -26.90 -17.38
CA PHE A 5 1.45 -26.01 -16.64
C PHE A 5 2.68 -26.82 -16.18
N ASN A 6 3.79 -26.78 -16.94
CA ASN A 6 5.02 -27.34 -16.45
C ASN A 6 5.56 -26.38 -15.39
N SER A 7 5.41 -26.75 -14.12
CA SER A 7 5.85 -25.98 -12.94
C SER A 7 7.34 -25.66 -12.98
N GLN A 8 8.12 -26.35 -13.83
CA GLN A 8 9.54 -26.13 -14.04
C GLN A 8 9.85 -25.08 -15.13
N THR A 9 8.86 -24.59 -15.87
CA THR A 9 9.06 -23.52 -16.86
C THR A 9 9.55 -22.26 -16.16
N VAL A 10 10.70 -21.74 -16.61
CA VAL A 10 11.28 -20.50 -16.09
C VAL A 10 10.66 -19.31 -16.80
N ILE A 11 10.15 -18.36 -16.02
CA ILE A 11 9.64 -17.08 -16.49
C ILE A 11 10.49 -15.93 -15.99
N THR A 12 10.35 -14.78 -16.64
CA THR A 12 10.99 -13.54 -16.20
C THR A 12 9.93 -12.51 -15.86
N ALA A 13 9.96 -11.99 -14.64
CA ALA A 13 9.01 -10.99 -14.15
C ALA A 13 9.73 -9.80 -13.55
N PHE A 14 9.15 -8.61 -13.72
CA PHE A 14 9.64 -7.36 -13.19
C PHE A 14 8.67 -6.79 -12.15
N PHE A 15 9.14 -6.65 -10.93
CA PHE A 15 8.43 -6.08 -9.79
C PHE A 15 8.79 -4.60 -9.70
N SER A 16 7.90 -3.72 -10.15
CA SER A 16 8.16 -2.29 -10.18
C SER A 16 7.97 -1.67 -8.80
N THR A 17 8.79 -0.70 -8.45
CA THR A 17 8.63 0.10 -7.23
C THR A 17 9.16 1.52 -7.44
N ARG A 18 9.07 2.35 -6.40
CA ARG A 18 9.68 3.68 -6.43
C ARG A 18 11.19 3.58 -6.30
N LYS A 19 11.89 4.50 -6.96
CA LYS A 19 13.34 4.61 -6.87
C LYS A 19 13.76 4.78 -5.40
N GLY A 20 14.69 3.96 -4.94
CA GLY A 20 15.16 3.89 -3.56
C GLY A 20 14.54 2.76 -2.74
N LEU A 21 13.46 2.13 -3.22
CA LEU A 21 12.75 1.06 -2.51
C LEU A 21 13.07 -0.35 -3.03
N GLU A 22 13.90 -0.49 -4.06
CA GLU A 22 14.14 -1.77 -4.74
C GLU A 22 14.74 -2.83 -3.79
N LYS A 23 15.60 -2.40 -2.86
CA LYS A 23 16.22 -3.30 -1.86
C LYS A 23 15.19 -3.96 -0.92
N PHE A 24 14.02 -3.36 -0.75
CA PHE A 24 12.94 -3.97 0.05
C PHE A 24 12.34 -5.17 -0.66
N ILE A 25 12.12 -5.08 -1.98
CA ILE A 25 11.65 -6.21 -2.78
C ILE A 25 12.69 -7.34 -2.74
N ILE A 26 13.99 -7.04 -2.89
CA ILE A 26 15.05 -8.05 -2.80
C ILE A 26 14.98 -8.78 -1.46
N LYS A 27 14.92 -8.04 -0.35
CA LYS A 27 14.82 -8.63 0.99
C LYS A 27 13.57 -9.51 1.13
N GLU A 28 12.41 -9.04 0.68
CA GLU A 28 11.17 -9.82 0.73
C GLU A 28 11.28 -11.11 -0.13
N LEU A 29 11.90 -11.04 -1.32
CA LEU A 29 12.14 -12.20 -2.19
C LEU A 29 13.12 -13.20 -1.57
N GLU A 30 14.20 -12.73 -0.94
CA GLU A 30 15.17 -13.57 -0.23
C GLU A 30 14.52 -14.26 0.99
N GLU A 31 13.67 -13.55 1.73
CA GLU A 31 12.85 -14.12 2.82
C GLU A 31 11.84 -15.16 2.30
N LEU A 32 11.31 -15.00 1.09
CA LEU A 32 10.47 -16.01 0.45
C LEU A 32 11.30 -17.24 0.04
N ASN A 33 12.43 -17.04 -0.62
CA ASN A 33 13.28 -18.11 -1.13
C ASN A 33 13.84 -18.98 0.01
N SER A 34 14.36 -18.37 1.07
CA SER A 34 14.94 -19.07 2.23
C SER A 34 13.96 -20.01 2.97
N PHE A 35 12.65 -19.79 2.82
CA PHE A 35 11.63 -20.66 3.41
C PHE A 35 11.30 -21.88 2.54
N ARG A 36 11.41 -21.76 1.21
CA ARG A 36 11.17 -22.87 0.29
C ARG A 36 12.08 -24.07 0.60
N PHE A 37 13.32 -23.79 0.98
CA PHE A 37 14.29 -24.81 1.39
C PHE A 37 14.00 -25.44 2.77
N LYS A 38 13.23 -24.78 3.65
CA LYS A 38 12.88 -25.31 4.97
C LYS A 38 11.63 -26.19 4.99
N CYS A 39 10.76 -26.09 3.98
CA CYS A 39 9.50 -26.84 3.90
C CYS A 39 9.50 -27.97 2.86
N SER A 40 10.63 -28.24 2.22
CA SER A 40 10.82 -29.40 1.35
C SER A 40 11.42 -30.53 2.20
N PRO A 41 10.61 -31.33 2.93
CA PRO A 41 9.91 -32.47 2.33
C PRO A 41 8.57 -32.83 3.02
N ILE A 42 7.41 -32.46 2.45
CA ILE A 42 6.10 -32.97 2.93
C ILE A 42 5.24 -33.54 1.79
N LEU A 43 5.66 -33.44 0.53
CA LEU A 43 4.96 -34.03 -0.61
C LEU A 43 5.60 -35.36 -1.04
N SER A 44 5.63 -36.35 -0.13
CA SER A 44 5.83 -37.76 -0.50
C SER A 44 5.43 -38.70 0.66
N GLY A 45 4.13 -39.03 0.76
CA GLY A 45 3.60 -40.21 1.48
C GLY A 45 3.84 -40.30 3.01
N PRO A 46 3.13 -41.23 3.71
CA PRO A 46 3.10 -41.25 5.17
C PRO A 46 4.36 -41.91 5.79
N THR A 47 4.79 -41.33 6.92
CA THR A 47 5.83 -41.74 7.90
C THR A 47 5.74 -43.21 8.37
N PRO A 48 6.78 -43.86 8.97
CA PRO A 48 7.75 -43.25 9.90
C PRO A 48 9.19 -43.82 9.92
N THR A 49 10.18 -43.01 10.36
CA THR A 49 11.10 -43.37 11.46
C THR A 49 12.05 -42.22 11.81
N LEU A 50 12.23 -42.05 13.12
CA LEU A 50 13.09 -41.08 13.77
C LEU A 50 14.56 -41.49 13.57
N ALA A 51 15.25 -40.99 12.55
CA ALA A 51 16.70 -41.20 12.42
C ALA A 51 17.41 -40.05 11.69
N HIS A 52 18.14 -39.24 12.46
CA HIS A 52 19.40 -38.58 12.10
C HIS A 52 19.50 -37.98 10.68
N PHE A 53 18.82 -36.85 10.43
CA PHE A 53 19.23 -35.98 9.31
C PHE A 53 20.47 -35.18 9.69
N ARG A 54 21.64 -35.77 9.41
CA ARG A 54 22.90 -35.03 9.30
C ARG A 54 22.75 -33.96 8.22
N LEU A 55 22.98 -32.70 8.61
CA LEU A 55 23.19 -31.54 7.74
C LEU A 55 24.29 -31.84 6.71
N ARG A 56 23.91 -32.37 5.54
CA ARG A 56 24.76 -32.28 4.34
C ARG A 56 24.49 -30.94 3.69
N LYS A 57 25.48 -30.04 3.77
CA LYS A 57 25.63 -28.86 2.91
C LYS A 57 25.56 -29.33 1.44
N HIS A 58 24.39 -29.32 0.84
CA HIS A 58 24.28 -29.27 -0.62
C HIS A 58 24.47 -27.80 -1.02
N LYS A 59 25.51 -27.54 -1.81
CA LYS A 59 25.69 -26.28 -2.55
C LYS A 59 24.45 -26.10 -3.44
N GLU A 60 23.61 -25.14 -3.06
CA GLU A 60 22.32 -24.83 -3.67
C GLU A 60 22.49 -24.21 -5.07
N ASN A 61 21.94 -24.86 -6.10
CA ASN A 61 21.59 -24.18 -7.33
C ASN A 61 20.41 -23.26 -7.01
N ASN A 62 20.68 -21.96 -6.84
CA ASN A 62 19.62 -20.95 -6.70
C ASN A 62 18.74 -20.97 -7.96
N LEU A 63 17.55 -21.58 -7.85
CA LEU A 63 16.51 -21.63 -8.90
C LEU A 63 15.93 -20.25 -9.26
N ILE A 64 16.38 -19.20 -8.59
CA ILE A 64 15.91 -17.83 -8.76
C ILE A 64 17.11 -16.93 -8.98
N LYS A 65 17.09 -16.21 -10.10
CA LYS A 65 18.05 -15.14 -10.38
C LYS A 65 17.35 -13.80 -10.14
N ILE A 66 17.94 -12.95 -9.30
CA ILE A 66 17.41 -11.64 -8.95
C ILE A 66 18.35 -10.58 -9.52
N GLU A 67 17.80 -9.65 -10.31
CA GLU A 67 18.53 -8.53 -10.89
C GLU A 67 17.90 -7.20 -10.43
N LEU A 68 18.74 -6.34 -9.85
CA LEU A 68 18.35 -5.00 -9.45
C LEU A 68 18.36 -4.08 -10.67
N LEU A 69 17.22 -3.45 -10.97
CA LEU A 69 17.08 -2.47 -12.05
C LEU A 69 16.55 -1.15 -11.49
N PRO A 70 16.79 0.00 -12.15
CA PRO A 70 16.20 1.26 -11.71
C PRO A 70 14.66 1.18 -11.67
N GLY A 71 14.06 1.46 -10.51
CA GLY A 71 12.60 1.44 -10.33
C GLY A 71 12.00 0.04 -10.19
N GLY A 72 12.79 -1.00 -9.91
CA GLY A 72 12.25 -2.32 -9.60
C GLY A 72 13.27 -3.45 -9.53
N VAL A 73 12.76 -4.67 -9.51
CA VAL A 73 13.57 -5.89 -9.44
C VAL A 73 13.09 -6.86 -10.51
N GLU A 74 13.99 -7.34 -11.35
CA GLU A 74 13.71 -8.42 -12.29
C GLU A 74 14.07 -9.75 -11.64
N ILE A 75 13.18 -10.74 -11.77
CA ILE A 75 13.39 -12.10 -11.29
C ILE A 75 13.23 -13.09 -12.44
N HIS A 76 14.12 -14.07 -12.50
CA HIS A 76 13.95 -15.27 -13.30
C HIS A 76 13.62 -16.41 -12.34
N CYS A 77 12.43 -16.99 -12.45
CA CYS A 77 11.93 -17.97 -11.47
C CYS A 77 10.93 -18.93 -12.09
N THR A 78 10.55 -19.96 -11.34
CA THR A 78 9.45 -20.86 -11.72
C THR A 78 8.09 -20.20 -11.50
N TRP A 79 7.08 -20.65 -12.22
CA TRP A 79 5.68 -20.22 -12.04
C TRP A 79 5.20 -20.36 -10.58
N GLU A 80 5.56 -21.43 -9.89
CA GLU A 80 5.21 -21.66 -8.49
C GLU A 80 5.77 -20.55 -7.57
N PHE A 81 7.05 -20.21 -7.73
CA PHE A 81 7.65 -19.13 -6.92
C PHE A 81 7.02 -17.78 -7.27
N PHE A 82 6.77 -17.54 -8.55
CA PHE A 82 6.13 -16.33 -9.02
C PHE A 82 4.75 -16.11 -8.40
N GLY A 83 3.92 -17.14 -8.30
CA GLY A 83 2.59 -17.04 -7.69
C GLY A 83 2.67 -16.64 -6.22
N ILE A 84 3.57 -17.27 -5.45
CA ILE A 84 3.80 -16.93 -4.03
C ILE A 84 4.33 -15.50 -3.91
N ALA A 85 5.26 -15.08 -4.77
CA ALA A 85 5.81 -13.73 -4.78
C ALA A 85 4.73 -12.68 -5.11
N LEU A 86 3.89 -12.95 -6.12
CA LEU A 86 2.79 -12.08 -6.52
C LEU A 86 1.80 -11.84 -5.37
N ILE A 87 1.52 -12.85 -4.55
CA ILE A 87 0.64 -12.77 -3.37
C ILE A 87 1.30 -12.03 -2.20
N SER A 88 2.62 -12.16 -2.04
CA SER A 88 3.33 -11.83 -0.79
C SER A 88 4.11 -10.52 -0.80
N ILE A 89 4.68 -10.10 -1.94
CA ILE A 89 5.60 -8.96 -2.01
C ILE A 89 4.83 -7.64 -1.84
N ARG A 90 5.03 -6.97 -0.70
CA ARG A 90 4.29 -5.77 -0.31
C ARG A 90 4.88 -4.50 -0.87
N SER A 91 6.19 -4.51 -1.13
CA SER A 91 6.96 -3.33 -1.56
C SER A 91 6.89 -3.04 -3.07
N THR A 92 5.90 -3.60 -3.77
CA THR A 92 5.74 -3.53 -5.24
C THR A 92 4.50 -2.72 -5.66
N GLU A 93 4.67 -1.84 -6.66
CA GLU A 93 3.60 -1.05 -7.30
C GLU A 93 2.82 -1.85 -8.32
N SER A 94 3.52 -2.62 -9.14
CA SER A 94 2.93 -3.48 -10.17
C SER A 94 3.92 -4.56 -10.59
N VAL A 95 3.38 -5.68 -11.05
CA VAL A 95 4.14 -6.83 -11.53
C VAL A 95 3.92 -6.96 -13.04
N TRP A 96 5.02 -7.12 -13.76
CA TRP A 96 5.06 -7.20 -15.21
C TRP A 96 5.75 -8.48 -15.65
N LEU A 97 5.16 -9.23 -16.58
CA LEU A 97 5.75 -10.46 -17.12
C LEU A 97 6.42 -10.17 -18.46
N ARG A 98 7.67 -10.61 -18.64
CA ARG A 98 8.41 -10.42 -19.89
C ARG A 98 7.85 -11.32 -20.99
N ILE A 99 7.55 -10.72 -22.13
CA ILE A 99 7.11 -11.43 -23.34
C ILE A 99 8.36 -11.67 -24.20
N GLY A 100 8.94 -12.85 -24.05
CA GLY A 100 10.15 -13.25 -24.78
C GLY A 100 11.44 -12.63 -24.25
N ARG A 101 12.54 -12.86 -24.98
CA ARG A 101 13.86 -12.33 -24.63
C ARG A 101 14.01 -10.89 -25.12
N PRO A 102 14.79 -10.05 -24.42
CA PRO A 102 15.13 -8.72 -24.93
C PRO A 102 15.82 -8.82 -26.28
N PHE A 103 15.53 -7.89 -27.18
CA PHE A 103 16.11 -7.85 -28.54
C PHE A 103 16.61 -6.46 -28.89
N ARG A 104 17.62 -6.37 -29.77
CA ARG A 104 18.08 -5.09 -30.29
C ARG A 104 17.07 -4.54 -31.30
N CYS A 105 16.86 -3.24 -31.27
CA CYS A 105 15.93 -2.56 -32.13
C CYS A 105 16.44 -1.15 -32.48
N HIS A 106 16.61 -0.88 -33.77
CA HIS A 106 17.16 0.39 -34.26
C HIS A 106 16.17 1.23 -35.10
N SER A 107 15.13 0.61 -35.66
CA SER A 107 14.14 1.26 -36.52
C SER A 107 12.71 0.77 -36.21
N SER A 108 11.71 1.55 -36.62
CA SER A 108 10.30 1.20 -36.42
C SER A 108 9.92 -0.09 -37.15
N THR A 109 10.52 -0.34 -38.32
CA THR A 109 10.33 -1.57 -39.10
C THR A 109 10.89 -2.80 -38.39
N ASP A 110 12.10 -2.70 -37.83
CA ASP A 110 12.71 -3.76 -37.01
C ASP A 110 11.88 -4.01 -35.74
N LEU A 111 11.38 -2.95 -35.09
CA LEU A 111 10.44 -3.09 -33.97
C LEU A 111 9.20 -3.89 -34.36
N GLN A 112 8.58 -3.59 -35.50
CA GLN A 112 7.38 -4.28 -35.98
C GLN A 112 7.65 -5.77 -36.22
N GLU A 113 8.73 -6.10 -36.92
CA GLU A 113 9.09 -7.48 -37.25
C GLU A 113 9.39 -8.29 -35.97
N ARG A 114 10.22 -7.74 -35.08
CA ARG A 114 10.60 -8.41 -33.84
C ARG A 114 9.40 -8.62 -32.91
N ILE A 115 8.51 -7.64 -32.84
CA ILE A 115 7.28 -7.73 -32.04
C ILE A 115 6.36 -8.83 -32.57
N LYS A 116 6.17 -8.95 -33.89
CA LYS A 116 5.35 -10.04 -34.47
C LYS A 116 5.83 -11.43 -34.06
N ASN A 117 7.16 -11.60 -33.94
CA ASN A 117 7.80 -12.88 -33.66
C ASN A 117 7.82 -13.26 -32.16
N LEU A 118 7.27 -12.43 -31.28
CA LEU A 118 7.17 -12.77 -29.86
C LEU A 118 6.09 -13.85 -29.61
N PRO A 119 6.22 -14.63 -28.51
CA PRO A 119 5.31 -15.75 -28.22
C PRO A 119 3.97 -15.27 -27.62
N TRP A 120 3.23 -14.44 -28.36
CA TRP A 120 2.00 -13.81 -27.88
C TRP A 120 0.97 -14.80 -27.39
N ASN A 121 0.66 -15.82 -28.19
CA ASN A 121 -0.39 -16.82 -27.89
C ASN A 121 -0.14 -17.62 -26.61
N TYR A 122 1.08 -17.59 -26.06
CA TYR A 122 1.33 -18.13 -24.73
C TYR A 122 0.74 -17.24 -23.63
N PHE A 123 0.76 -15.92 -23.81
CA PHE A 123 0.27 -14.95 -22.83
C PHE A 123 -1.13 -14.44 -23.15
N ILE A 124 -1.36 -13.89 -24.34
CA ILE A 124 -2.63 -13.31 -24.78
C ILE A 124 -2.86 -13.55 -26.27
N PRO A 125 -4.12 -13.59 -26.72
CA PRO A 125 -4.40 -13.65 -28.14
C PRO A 125 -3.90 -12.42 -28.90
N THR A 126 -3.27 -12.61 -30.06
CA THR A 126 -2.68 -11.52 -30.86
C THR A 126 -3.68 -10.44 -31.29
N TYR A 127 -4.95 -10.82 -31.49
CA TYR A 127 -6.02 -9.88 -31.86
C TYR A 127 -6.38 -8.88 -30.75
N TRP A 128 -5.90 -9.07 -29.51
CA TRP A 128 -6.08 -8.07 -28.44
C TRP A 128 -5.09 -6.90 -28.55
N ILE A 129 -3.91 -7.13 -29.13
CA ILE A 129 -2.78 -6.19 -29.09
C ILE A 129 -3.13 -4.79 -29.67
N PRO A 130 -3.87 -4.66 -30.79
CA PRO A 130 -4.25 -3.34 -31.32
C PRO A 130 -5.04 -2.46 -30.33
N ASN A 131 -5.81 -3.10 -29.45
CA ASN A 131 -6.73 -2.46 -28.52
C ASN A 131 -6.14 -2.29 -27.10
N ILE A 132 -5.03 -2.97 -26.80
CA ILE A 132 -4.34 -2.86 -25.50
C ILE A 132 -3.72 -1.46 -25.34
N ASN A 133 -3.77 -0.94 -24.10
CA ASN A 133 -3.08 0.30 -23.77
C ASN A 133 -1.56 0.08 -23.76
N ILE A 134 -0.83 0.88 -24.54
CA ILE A 134 0.62 0.77 -24.67
C ILE A 134 1.30 1.89 -23.88
N ARG A 135 2.12 1.49 -22.91
CA ARG A 135 3.12 2.32 -22.26
C ARG A 135 4.44 2.20 -23.01
N SER A 136 4.97 3.31 -23.51
CA SER A 136 6.29 3.36 -24.13
C SER A 136 7.25 4.20 -23.28
N ILE A 137 8.46 3.68 -23.10
CA ILE A 137 9.59 4.37 -22.47
C ILE A 137 10.78 4.15 -23.38
N SER A 138 11.47 5.22 -23.76
CA SER A 138 12.70 5.12 -24.54
C SER A 138 13.78 6.02 -23.97
N ASN A 139 14.90 5.40 -23.61
CA ASN A 139 16.06 6.05 -23.03
C ASN A 139 17.29 5.70 -23.86
N LEU A 140 18.06 6.71 -24.27
CA LEU A 140 19.33 6.54 -25.01
C LEU A 140 19.20 5.60 -26.21
N SER A 141 18.08 5.67 -26.95
CA SER A 141 17.79 4.78 -28.09
C SER A 141 17.41 5.61 -29.32
N SER A 142 17.68 5.07 -30.52
CA SER A 142 17.35 5.73 -31.80
C SER A 142 15.85 5.92 -31.96
N LEU A 143 15.05 4.94 -31.54
CA LEU A 143 13.60 5.04 -31.44
C LEU A 143 13.20 5.71 -30.13
N TRP A 144 13.12 7.04 -30.12
CA TRP A 144 12.75 7.81 -28.92
C TRP A 144 11.29 8.30 -28.94
N ASN A 145 10.66 8.40 -30.11
CA ASN A 145 9.31 8.94 -30.22
C ASN A 145 8.24 7.92 -29.78
N ASN A 146 7.56 8.24 -28.68
CA ASN A 146 6.54 7.38 -28.08
C ASN A 146 5.36 7.07 -29.02
N ASN A 147 4.95 8.01 -29.88
CA ASN A 147 3.85 7.79 -30.82
C ASN A 147 4.27 6.85 -31.95
N VAL A 148 5.52 6.95 -32.41
CA VAL A 148 6.09 6.05 -33.42
C VAL A 148 6.19 4.63 -32.87
N ILE A 149 6.64 4.47 -31.62
CA ILE A 149 6.71 3.15 -30.96
C ILE A 149 5.31 2.53 -30.86
N LYS A 150 4.32 3.30 -30.37
CA LYS A 150 2.94 2.82 -30.20
C LYS A 150 2.30 2.44 -31.53
N SER A 151 2.42 3.30 -32.54
CA SER A 151 1.88 3.02 -33.88
C SER A 151 2.57 1.81 -34.52
N SER A 152 3.89 1.66 -34.35
CA SER A 152 4.63 0.49 -34.83
C SER A 152 4.12 -0.79 -34.19
N VAL A 153 3.96 -0.83 -32.87
CA VAL A 153 3.42 -2.01 -32.17
C VAL A 153 2.01 -2.36 -32.65
N LYS A 154 1.16 -1.36 -32.90
CA LYS A 154 -0.20 -1.60 -33.41
C LYS A 154 -0.21 -2.07 -34.86
N GLN A 155 0.60 -1.45 -35.73
CA GLN A 155 0.76 -1.86 -37.13
C GLN A 155 1.32 -3.27 -37.28
N ALA A 156 2.04 -3.78 -36.28
CA ALA A 156 2.48 -5.17 -36.26
C ALA A 156 1.31 -6.17 -36.23
N PHE A 157 0.12 -5.77 -35.79
CA PHE A 157 -1.06 -6.63 -35.73
C PHE A 157 -2.18 -5.95 -36.54
N THR A 158 -2.17 -6.21 -37.85
CA THR A 158 -3.00 -5.53 -38.86
C THR A 158 -4.50 -5.86 -38.78
N THR A 159 -4.90 -6.83 -37.97
CA THR A 159 -6.30 -7.21 -37.80
C THR A 159 -6.90 -6.44 -36.63
N ILE A 160 -7.51 -5.28 -36.92
CA ILE A 160 -8.45 -4.67 -35.98
C ILE A 160 -9.60 -5.66 -35.85
N SER A 161 -9.71 -6.26 -34.67
CA SER A 161 -10.81 -7.15 -34.34
C SER A 161 -11.92 -6.31 -33.70
N ASP A 162 -13.13 -6.40 -34.25
CA ASP A 162 -14.36 -5.82 -33.67
C ASP A 162 -14.78 -6.50 -32.36
N ILE A 163 -14.04 -7.53 -31.91
CA ILE A 163 -14.29 -8.20 -30.63
C ILE A 163 -14.05 -7.21 -29.48
N PRO A 164 -15.02 -7.06 -28.55
CA PRO A 164 -14.92 -6.13 -27.44
C PRO A 164 -13.70 -6.45 -26.57
N PHE A 165 -12.78 -5.48 -26.50
CA PHE A 165 -11.59 -5.54 -25.68
C PHE A 165 -11.95 -5.47 -24.20
N ILE A 166 -11.34 -6.35 -23.39
CA ILE A 166 -11.47 -6.30 -21.93
C ILE A 166 -10.53 -5.21 -21.41
N SER A 167 -11.11 -4.09 -20.95
CA SER A 167 -10.39 -2.97 -20.35
C SER A 167 -9.60 -3.42 -19.11
N GLY A 168 -8.31 -3.07 -19.03
CA GLY A 168 -7.48 -3.33 -17.83
C GLY A 168 -6.04 -3.79 -18.14
N HIS A 169 -5.79 -4.28 -19.35
CA HIS A 169 -4.47 -4.72 -19.78
C HIS A 169 -3.57 -3.56 -20.23
N CYS A 170 -2.28 -3.64 -19.87
CA CYS A 170 -1.27 -2.70 -20.32
C CYS A 170 -0.03 -3.42 -20.82
N LEU A 171 0.40 -3.07 -22.04
CA LEU A 171 1.64 -3.51 -22.64
C LEU A 171 2.71 -2.43 -22.41
N SER A 172 3.86 -2.81 -21.85
CA SER A 172 5.00 -1.92 -21.69
C SER A 172 6.09 -2.26 -22.71
N ILE A 173 6.49 -1.26 -23.49
CA ILE A 173 7.64 -1.30 -24.38
C ILE A 173 8.72 -0.39 -23.80
N VAL A 174 9.82 -0.98 -23.33
CA VAL A 174 10.95 -0.24 -22.76
C VAL A 174 12.15 -0.40 -23.67
N LEU A 175 12.64 0.70 -24.22
CA LEU A 175 13.85 0.77 -25.02
C LEU A 175 14.96 1.43 -24.19
N HIS A 176 16.07 0.72 -23.99
CA HIS A 176 17.25 1.26 -23.35
C HIS A 176 18.49 0.89 -24.14
N ARG A 177 19.24 1.89 -24.61
CA ARG A 177 20.43 1.67 -25.47
C ARG A 177 20.13 0.75 -26.66
N ASN A 178 19.02 1.01 -27.36
CA ASN A 178 18.52 0.20 -28.47
C ASN A 178 18.20 -1.27 -28.11
N THR A 179 18.04 -1.60 -26.83
CA THR A 179 17.56 -2.91 -26.39
C THR A 179 16.12 -2.78 -25.96
N CYS A 180 15.23 -3.52 -26.62
CA CYS A 180 13.81 -3.53 -26.40
C CYS A 180 13.42 -4.62 -25.42
N TYR A 181 12.65 -4.24 -24.41
CA TYR A 181 11.99 -5.15 -23.48
C TYR A 181 10.48 -4.99 -23.63
N VAL A 182 9.80 -6.12 -23.82
CA VAL A 182 8.35 -6.17 -23.96
C VAL A 182 7.78 -6.87 -22.75
N SER A 183 6.82 -6.23 -22.07
CA SER A 183 6.21 -6.79 -20.86
C SER A 183 4.70 -6.57 -20.81
N LEU A 184 3.97 -7.55 -20.29
CA LEU A 184 2.54 -7.44 -20.03
C LEU A 184 2.29 -7.24 -18.54
N GLN A 185 1.38 -6.32 -18.18
CA GLN A 185 1.02 -6.08 -16.79
C GLN A 185 0.19 -7.26 -16.24
N CYS A 186 0.60 -7.83 -15.10
CA CYS A 186 -0.06 -8.99 -14.50
C CYS A 186 -0.96 -8.63 -13.32
N SER A 187 -0.52 -7.70 -12.48
CA SER A 187 -1.17 -7.43 -11.21
C SER A 187 -2.12 -6.23 -11.22
N GLY A 188 -2.18 -5.48 -12.33
CA GLY A 188 -2.67 -4.11 -12.28
C GLY A 188 -1.79 -3.26 -11.36
N ARG A 189 -2.38 -2.24 -10.69
CA ARG A 189 -1.69 -1.49 -9.64
C ARG A 189 -2.02 -2.09 -8.27
N LEU A 190 -1.00 -2.44 -7.51
CA LEU A 190 -1.11 -2.99 -6.14
C LEU A 190 -1.22 -1.90 -5.06
N SER A 191 -1.13 -0.64 -5.46
CA SER A 191 -1.34 0.53 -4.60
C SER A 191 -2.26 1.56 -5.28
N PRO A 192 -3.25 2.15 -4.57
CA PRO A 192 -3.64 1.80 -3.20
C PRO A 192 -4.14 0.35 -3.08
N ARG A 193 -4.09 -0.25 -1.89
CA ARG A 193 -4.56 -1.61 -1.63
C ARG A 193 -6.05 -1.70 -1.92
N HIS A 194 -6.50 -2.84 -2.45
CA HIS A 194 -7.90 -3.02 -2.88
C HIS A 194 -8.92 -2.76 -1.76
N PHE A 195 -8.62 -3.15 -0.51
CA PHE A 195 -9.52 -2.87 0.61
C PHE A 195 -9.81 -1.37 0.80
N SER A 196 -8.94 -0.47 0.34
CA SER A 196 -9.14 0.98 0.48
C SER A 196 -10.28 1.51 -0.41
N PHE A 197 -10.68 0.75 -1.43
CA PHE A 197 -11.72 1.15 -2.39
C PHE A 197 -12.73 0.03 -2.70
N TYR A 198 -12.76 -1.03 -1.88
CA TYR A 198 -13.58 -2.22 -2.10
C TYR A 198 -15.08 -1.91 -2.18
N ASN A 199 -15.60 -1.08 -1.26
CA ASN A 199 -16.98 -0.59 -1.25
C ASN A 199 -17.09 0.91 -1.56
N TYR A 200 -16.17 1.44 -2.36
CA TYR A 200 -16.17 2.89 -2.62
C TYR A 200 -17.37 3.31 -3.46
N VAL A 201 -18.43 3.77 -2.78
CA VAL A 201 -19.54 4.48 -3.42
C VAL A 201 -19.11 5.93 -3.55
N TYR A 202 -18.90 6.37 -4.81
CA TYR A 202 -18.69 7.77 -5.11
C TYR A 202 -19.91 8.56 -4.65
N SER A 203 -19.76 9.38 -3.60
CA SER A 203 -20.76 10.35 -3.22
C SER A 203 -20.41 11.67 -3.91
N PRO A 204 -21.15 12.11 -4.95
CA PRO A 204 -20.86 13.36 -5.65
C PRO A 204 -21.13 14.60 -4.79
N GLN A 205 -21.60 14.45 -3.54
CA GLN A 205 -22.21 15.52 -2.75
C GLN A 205 -21.28 16.19 -1.73
N PHE A 206 -19.98 16.19 -1.98
CA PHE A 206 -19.11 17.18 -1.35
C PHE A 206 -18.56 18.13 -2.41
N GLU A 207 -19.48 18.67 -3.24
CA GLU A 207 -19.32 20.06 -3.64
C GLU A 207 -19.10 20.88 -2.38
N THR A 208 -18.08 21.71 -2.39
CA THR A 208 -17.70 22.66 -1.33
C THR A 208 -18.74 23.79 -1.20
N LYS A 209 -20.03 23.45 -1.18
CA LYS A 209 -21.13 24.34 -0.83
C LYS A 209 -21.82 23.71 0.37
N THR A 210 -21.66 24.38 1.52
CA THR A 210 -22.19 24.04 2.84
C THR A 210 -21.38 22.98 3.63
N VAL A 211 -20.22 23.37 4.13
CA VAL A 211 -19.85 22.96 5.49
C VAL A 211 -20.72 23.84 6.39
N PRO A 212 -21.76 23.32 7.07
CA PRO A 212 -22.53 24.17 7.95
C PRO A 212 -21.63 24.48 9.15
N TYR A 213 -21.42 25.77 9.37
CA TYR A 213 -20.70 26.31 10.51
C TYR A 213 -21.54 26.09 11.77
N TRP A 214 -21.46 24.90 12.36
CA TRP A 214 -21.78 24.72 13.78
C TRP A 214 -20.46 24.70 14.53
N SER A 215 -19.93 25.92 14.68
CA SER A 215 -18.87 26.22 15.64
C SER A 215 -19.30 25.81 17.05
N LEU A 216 -18.29 25.56 17.89
CA LEU A 216 -18.34 25.38 19.35
C LEU A 216 -19.35 26.26 20.12
N ASN A 217 -19.89 27.34 19.54
CA ASN A 217 -20.85 28.22 20.20
C ASN A 217 -22.17 27.56 20.58
N GLU A 218 -22.66 26.55 19.84
CA GLU A 218 -23.90 25.82 20.21
C GLU A 218 -23.66 24.84 21.37
N THR A 219 -22.49 24.21 21.44
CA THR A 219 -22.10 23.36 22.58
C THR A 219 -21.77 24.19 23.82
N ILE A 220 -21.15 25.37 23.65
CA ILE A 220 -20.96 26.33 24.75
C ILE A 220 -22.30 26.89 25.23
N LYS A 221 -23.28 27.10 24.33
CA LYS A 221 -24.66 27.44 24.70
C LYS A 221 -25.41 26.29 25.34
N SER A 222 -25.24 25.03 24.91
CA SER A 222 -25.91 23.88 25.54
C SER A 222 -25.32 23.54 26.91
N VAL A 223 -24.06 23.87 27.15
CA VAL A 223 -23.40 23.76 28.46
C VAL A 223 -23.75 24.95 29.36
N ARG A 224 -23.91 26.17 28.83
CA ARG A 224 -24.39 27.34 29.60
C ARG A 224 -25.89 27.28 29.93
N ASN A 225 -26.74 26.82 29.01
CA ASN A 225 -28.18 26.67 29.25
C ASN A 225 -28.53 25.52 30.20
N LYS A 226 -27.57 24.65 30.54
CA LYS A 226 -27.70 23.68 31.63
C LYS A 226 -27.51 24.29 33.02
N PHE A 227 -27.20 25.59 33.12
CA PHE A 227 -26.93 26.26 34.39
C PHE A 227 -27.72 27.54 34.69
N GLU A 228 -28.69 27.98 33.88
CA GLU A 228 -29.62 29.06 34.28
C GLU A 228 -30.91 29.05 33.45
N GLY A 229 -32.06 29.33 34.09
CA GLY A 229 -33.40 28.98 33.62
C GLY A 229 -34.17 30.00 32.77
N ILE A 230 -35.12 29.42 32.00
CA ILE A 230 -36.36 29.97 31.37
C ILE A 230 -36.19 31.10 30.29
N PRO A 231 -37.18 31.31 29.39
CA PRO A 231 -37.37 30.62 28.11
C PRO A 231 -37.29 31.57 26.91
N TYR A 232 -37.02 31.08 25.69
CA TYR A 232 -37.72 31.61 24.51
C TYR A 232 -37.95 30.50 23.48
N SER A 233 -39.23 30.31 23.17
CA SER A 233 -39.77 29.46 22.11
C SER A 233 -39.36 29.95 20.73
N TYR A 234 -39.14 29.02 19.78
CA TYR A 234 -39.87 29.02 18.52
C TYR A 234 -39.87 27.61 17.93
N ASN A 235 -41.08 27.11 17.69
CA ASN A 235 -41.37 25.94 16.87
C ASN A 235 -40.90 26.18 15.43
N TYR A 236 -40.16 25.23 14.87
CA TYR A 236 -40.41 24.75 13.51
C TYR A 236 -40.20 23.23 13.49
N ALA A 237 -41.32 22.52 13.46
CA ALA A 237 -41.35 21.11 13.14
C ALA A 237 -41.02 20.95 11.66
N TYR A 238 -40.02 20.13 11.34
CA TYR A 238 -39.97 19.40 10.08
C TYR A 238 -39.51 17.97 10.34
N THR A 239 -40.39 17.06 9.95
CA THR A 239 -40.24 15.61 9.92
C THR A 239 -39.04 15.21 9.05
N LEU A 240 -38.19 14.36 9.62
CA LEU A 240 -37.17 13.61 8.87
C LEU A 240 -37.85 12.67 7.87
N PRO A 241 -37.42 12.59 6.60
CA PRO A 241 -37.67 11.40 5.83
C PRO A 241 -36.74 10.30 6.37
N PHE A 242 -37.35 9.32 7.02
CA PHE A 242 -36.79 8.00 7.22
C PHE A 242 -36.29 7.47 5.87
N PHE A 243 -34.97 7.47 5.64
CA PHE A 243 -34.39 6.61 4.62
C PHE A 243 -34.37 5.19 5.18
N SER A 244 -35.44 4.45 4.87
CA SER A 244 -35.44 3.00 5.00
C SER A 244 -34.30 2.45 4.13
N ASN A 245 -33.34 1.80 4.79
CA ASN A 245 -32.41 0.88 4.14
C ASN A 245 -33.25 -0.29 3.60
N LYS A 246 -33.80 -0.15 2.38
CA LYS A 246 -34.16 -1.34 1.60
C LYS A 246 -32.86 -2.01 1.17
N ARG A 247 -32.39 -2.94 2.03
CA ARG A 247 -31.60 -4.08 1.57
C ARG A 247 -32.40 -4.71 0.44
N LYS A 248 -31.82 -4.78 -0.76
CA LYS A 248 -32.34 -5.68 -1.79
C LYS A 248 -32.11 -7.09 -1.25
N ASP A 249 -33.18 -7.72 -0.80
CA ASP A 249 -33.24 -9.17 -0.73
C ASP A 249 -33.06 -9.69 -2.15
N SER A 250 -31.90 -10.30 -2.43
CA SER A 250 -31.61 -10.93 -3.71
C SER A 250 -31.86 -12.43 -3.58
N SER A 251 -33.13 -12.81 -3.65
CA SER A 251 -33.53 -14.12 -4.15
C SER A 251 -33.53 -14.07 -5.68
N ASN A 252 -32.80 -15.00 -6.32
CA ASN A 252 -32.81 -15.29 -7.74
C ASN A 252 -32.68 -14.11 -8.71
N ASP A 253 -31.44 -13.81 -9.10
CA ASP A 253 -31.17 -13.38 -10.47
C ASP A 253 -29.80 -13.95 -10.87
N ASN A 254 -29.82 -14.94 -11.76
CA ASN A 254 -28.68 -15.32 -12.59
C ASN A 254 -28.38 -14.12 -13.51
N LEU A 255 -27.68 -13.11 -12.98
CA LEU A 255 -27.05 -12.11 -13.83
C LEU A 255 -25.75 -12.71 -14.35
N ASP A 256 -25.59 -12.71 -15.67
CA ASP A 256 -24.37 -13.07 -16.38
C ASP A 256 -23.22 -12.12 -15.97
N ILE A 257 -22.51 -12.49 -14.91
CA ILE A 257 -21.42 -11.76 -14.28
C ILE A 257 -20.10 -12.11 -14.96
N THR A 258 -19.75 -11.49 -16.10
CA THR A 258 -18.39 -11.67 -16.65
C THR A 258 -17.71 -10.43 -17.27
N LYS A 259 -18.38 -9.28 -17.50
CA LYS A 259 -17.72 -8.12 -18.15
C LYS A 259 -17.79 -6.77 -17.42
N GLU A 260 -18.72 -6.56 -16.48
CA GLU A 260 -18.89 -5.25 -15.81
C GLU A 260 -17.92 -4.98 -14.64
N ASN A 261 -17.23 -5.99 -14.13
CA ASN A 261 -16.53 -5.85 -12.85
C ASN A 261 -15.11 -5.24 -12.94
N LEU A 262 -14.37 -5.47 -14.03
CA LEU A 262 -13.00 -4.92 -14.19
C LEU A 262 -13.01 -3.40 -14.38
N SER A 263 -13.96 -2.89 -15.17
CA SER A 263 -14.19 -1.45 -15.31
C SER A 263 -14.64 -0.85 -13.97
N HIS A 264 -15.42 -1.58 -13.17
CA HIS A 264 -15.86 -1.11 -11.85
C HIS A 264 -14.70 -0.87 -10.87
N TRP A 265 -13.72 -1.77 -10.74
CA TRP A 265 -12.62 -1.61 -9.77
C TRP A 265 -11.63 -0.51 -10.15
N GLU A 266 -11.21 -0.46 -11.42
CA GLU A 266 -10.31 0.60 -11.89
C GLU A 266 -11.00 1.96 -11.84
N ASN A 267 -12.31 2.03 -12.12
CA ASN A 267 -13.09 3.25 -11.93
C ASN A 267 -13.19 3.64 -10.45
N ASN A 268 -13.47 2.70 -9.54
CA ASN A 268 -13.52 2.98 -8.10
C ASN A 268 -12.16 3.42 -7.56
N ARG A 269 -11.07 2.79 -8.05
CA ARG A 269 -9.70 3.17 -7.72
C ARG A 269 -9.39 4.57 -8.24
N SER A 270 -9.74 4.90 -9.48
CA SER A 270 -9.55 6.25 -10.02
C SER A 270 -10.32 7.28 -9.20
N LYS A 271 -11.60 7.03 -8.93
CA LYS A 271 -12.45 7.90 -8.11
C LYS A 271 -11.93 8.07 -6.68
N TYR A 272 -11.40 7.00 -6.07
CA TYR A 272 -10.75 7.05 -4.77
C TYR A 272 -9.47 7.89 -4.82
N VAL A 273 -8.62 7.66 -5.83
CA VAL A 273 -7.40 8.45 -6.01
C VAL A 273 -7.76 9.92 -6.21
N ASP A 274 -8.74 10.23 -7.04
CA ASP A 274 -9.20 11.59 -7.34
C ASP A 274 -9.80 12.28 -6.10
N SER A 275 -10.62 11.58 -5.31
CA SER A 275 -11.14 12.14 -4.05
C SER A 275 -10.03 12.36 -3.02
N THR A 276 -9.04 11.47 -2.92
CA THR A 276 -7.89 11.71 -2.04
C THR A 276 -7.10 12.95 -2.47
N LYS A 277 -7.10 13.33 -3.76
CA LYS A 277 -6.46 14.58 -4.21
C LYS A 277 -7.16 15.83 -3.74
N LEU A 278 -8.49 15.80 -3.64
CA LEU A 278 -9.29 16.94 -3.18
C LEU A 278 -9.10 17.23 -1.69
N TYR A 279 -8.92 16.19 -0.88
CA TYR A 279 -8.93 16.32 0.59
C TYR A 279 -7.55 16.27 1.23
N SER A 280 -6.53 15.93 0.43
CA SER A 280 -5.16 15.93 0.88
C SER A 280 -4.25 16.34 -0.27
N ASP A 281 -3.42 17.34 0.00
CA ASP A 281 -2.27 17.71 -0.84
C ASP A 281 -1.28 16.54 -1.07
N ASP A 282 -1.55 15.39 -0.43
CA ASP A 282 -0.88 14.09 -0.47
C ASP A 282 -1.29 13.18 -1.63
N SER A 283 -2.09 13.64 -2.60
CA SER A 283 -2.49 12.92 -3.84
C SER A 283 -1.40 12.10 -4.56
N THR A 284 -0.13 12.39 -4.29
CA THR A 284 1.05 11.80 -4.93
C THR A 284 1.85 10.84 -4.04
N ASP A 285 1.49 10.73 -2.76
CA ASP A 285 2.28 10.08 -1.71
C ASP A 285 1.59 8.92 -0.99
N TYR A 286 0.32 8.62 -1.31
CA TYR A 286 -0.38 7.42 -0.83
C TYR A 286 0.08 6.15 -1.54
N ASN A 287 1.39 5.90 -1.54
CA ASN A 287 1.87 4.57 -1.82
C ASN A 287 1.83 3.78 -0.52
N ASP A 288 0.85 2.87 -0.42
CA ASP A 288 0.86 1.80 0.58
C ASP A 288 2.17 1.00 0.55
N ILE A 289 2.94 1.12 -0.52
CA ILE A 289 4.30 0.58 -0.68
C ILE A 289 5.33 1.31 0.16
N ILE A 290 5.27 2.64 0.27
CA ILE A 290 6.14 3.37 1.21
C ILE A 290 5.76 2.96 2.62
N THR A 291 4.47 2.89 2.90
CA THR A 291 3.92 2.40 4.17
C THR A 291 4.33 0.94 4.45
N ALA A 292 4.40 0.08 3.44
CA ALA A 292 4.89 -1.29 3.55
C ALA A 292 6.39 -1.34 3.86
N CYS A 293 7.17 -0.48 3.20
CA CYS A 293 8.59 -0.34 3.49
C CYS A 293 8.82 0.16 4.92
N VAL A 294 8.00 1.10 5.39
CA VAL A 294 7.96 1.56 6.79
C VAL A 294 7.75 0.37 7.73
N THR A 295 6.69 -0.42 7.54
CA THR A 295 6.38 -1.54 8.44
C THR A 295 7.48 -2.60 8.48
N SER A 296 8.15 -2.85 7.34
CA SER A 296 9.30 -3.77 7.27
C SER A 296 10.51 -3.31 8.08
N LYS A 297 10.66 -1.99 8.33
CA LYS A 297 11.75 -1.39 9.12
C LYS A 297 11.44 -1.21 10.60
N LEU A 298 10.17 -1.30 11.00
CA LEU A 298 9.77 -1.16 12.40
C LEU A 298 10.26 -2.32 13.29
N ASN A 299 10.85 -3.37 12.71
CA ASN A 299 11.31 -4.57 13.42
C ASN A 299 10.24 -5.17 14.34
N LEU A 300 8.97 -5.09 13.95
CA LEU A 300 7.82 -5.52 14.77
C LEU A 300 7.95 -6.97 15.24
N ASN A 301 8.55 -7.84 14.43
CA ASN A 301 8.78 -9.24 14.79
C ASN A 301 9.68 -9.42 16.05
N LEU A 302 10.52 -8.43 16.39
CA LEU A 302 11.31 -8.44 17.63
C LEU A 302 10.47 -7.98 18.82
N LEU A 303 9.66 -6.94 18.64
CA LEU A 303 8.80 -6.36 19.68
C LEU A 303 7.63 -7.28 20.07
N VAL A 304 7.23 -8.15 19.15
CA VAL A 304 6.17 -9.15 19.32
C VAL A 304 6.65 -10.36 20.16
N LYS A 305 7.89 -10.35 20.65
CA LYS A 305 8.42 -11.37 21.57
C LYS A 305 8.26 -10.99 23.05
N ASP A 306 7.90 -9.75 23.35
CA ASP A 306 7.69 -9.29 24.72
C ASP A 306 6.34 -9.81 25.25
N PRO A 307 6.25 -10.14 26.55
CA PRO A 307 5.01 -10.59 27.19
C PRO A 307 3.99 -9.45 27.35
N GLU A 308 4.44 -8.21 27.30
CA GLU A 308 3.58 -7.03 27.40
C GLU A 308 2.82 -6.75 26.09
N PRO A 309 1.64 -6.11 26.16
CA PRO A 309 0.94 -5.66 24.97
C PRO A 309 1.79 -4.66 24.19
N LEU A 310 1.87 -4.85 22.87
CA LEU A 310 2.54 -3.89 21.99
C LEU A 310 1.58 -2.77 21.63
N ILE A 311 1.85 -1.57 22.13
CA ILE A 311 1.10 -0.35 21.79
C ILE A 311 1.81 0.36 20.63
N ILE A 312 1.10 0.58 19.53
CA ILE A 312 1.56 1.34 18.37
C ILE A 312 0.69 2.57 18.24
N TRP A 313 1.30 3.76 18.28
CA TRP A 313 0.59 5.01 18.12
C TRP A 313 0.93 5.68 16.79
N VAL A 314 -0.11 6.00 16.03
CA VAL A 314 -0.04 6.67 14.73
C VAL A 314 -0.71 8.04 14.83
N PRO A 315 0.02 9.10 15.22
CA PRO A 315 -0.51 10.45 15.19
C PRO A 315 -0.63 10.95 13.76
N PHE A 316 -1.61 11.82 13.52
CA PHE A 316 -1.98 12.32 12.18
C PHE A 316 -2.33 11.18 11.23
N CYS A 317 -3.08 10.19 11.74
CA CYS A 317 -3.38 8.95 11.00
C CYS A 317 -4.18 9.17 9.72
N GLY A 318 -4.78 10.36 9.52
CA GLY A 318 -5.60 10.69 8.37
C GLY A 318 -6.71 9.68 8.18
N ASN A 319 -6.81 9.12 6.99
CA ASN A 319 -7.81 8.11 6.65
C ASN A 319 -7.41 6.67 7.06
N GLY A 320 -6.37 6.50 7.88
CA GLY A 320 -5.99 5.22 8.48
C GLY A 320 -5.09 4.31 7.64
N ASN A 321 -4.61 4.71 6.45
CA ASN A 321 -3.82 3.80 5.60
C ASN A 321 -2.58 3.20 6.29
N LEU A 322 -1.82 4.01 7.04
CA LEU A 322 -0.67 3.52 7.81
C LEU A 322 -1.08 2.55 8.92
N VAL A 323 -2.21 2.78 9.58
CA VAL A 323 -2.76 1.88 10.60
C VAL A 323 -3.08 0.51 9.98
N PHE A 324 -3.77 0.47 8.84
CA PHE A 324 -4.14 -0.79 8.18
C PHE A 324 -2.95 -1.53 7.55
N GLU A 325 -1.94 -0.81 7.05
CA GLU A 325 -0.71 -1.46 6.54
C GLU A 325 0.12 -2.06 7.69
N ILE A 326 0.17 -1.40 8.86
CA ILE A 326 0.77 -1.96 10.08
C ILE A 326 0.00 -3.22 10.50
N ALA A 327 -1.34 -3.13 10.60
CA ALA A 327 -2.18 -4.26 10.99
C ALA A 327 -1.99 -5.46 10.05
N SER A 328 -2.05 -5.24 8.74
CA SER A 328 -1.86 -6.31 7.75
C SER A 328 -0.44 -6.89 7.75
N TYR A 329 0.60 -6.09 8.02
CA TYR A 329 1.97 -6.60 8.18
C TYR A 329 2.11 -7.50 9.42
N ILE A 330 1.48 -7.12 10.53
CA ILE A 330 1.48 -7.88 11.79
C ILE A 330 0.73 -9.20 11.62
N LEU A 331 -0.46 -9.13 11.04
CA LEU A 331 -1.34 -10.28 10.76
C LEU A 331 -0.87 -11.15 9.58
N LYS A 332 0.26 -10.77 8.96
CA LYS A 332 0.85 -11.44 7.79
C LYS A 332 -0.15 -11.64 6.64
N LEU A 333 -1.02 -10.66 6.42
CA LEU A 333 -2.05 -10.72 5.39
C LEU A 333 -1.42 -10.56 3.99
N PRO A 334 -1.98 -11.22 2.96
CA PRO A 334 -1.48 -11.11 1.61
C PRO A 334 -1.79 -9.74 0.99
N VAL A 335 -1.06 -9.39 -0.07
CA VAL A 335 -1.32 -8.16 -0.83
C VAL A 335 -2.57 -8.28 -1.69
N ILE A 336 -2.77 -9.46 -2.26
CA ILE A 336 -3.86 -9.82 -3.15
C ILE A 336 -4.76 -10.81 -2.39
N ASN A 337 -6.09 -10.70 -2.50
CA ASN A 337 -7.02 -11.66 -1.90
C ASN A 337 -7.18 -12.93 -2.77
N ASN A 338 -7.83 -13.95 -2.24
CA ASN A 338 -8.02 -15.22 -2.95
C ASN A 338 -9.03 -15.14 -4.10
N SER A 339 -9.73 -14.01 -4.26
CA SER A 339 -10.84 -13.92 -5.19
C SER A 339 -10.41 -13.85 -6.65
N LEU A 340 -9.12 -13.60 -6.95
CA LEU A 340 -8.55 -13.39 -8.31
C LEU A 340 -9.16 -12.23 -9.13
N LYS A 341 -10.36 -11.79 -8.75
CA LYS A 341 -11.18 -10.76 -9.36
C LYS A 341 -10.38 -9.47 -9.55
N GLY A 342 -10.25 -9.08 -10.81
CA GLY A 342 -9.67 -7.80 -11.21
C GLY A 342 -8.16 -7.82 -11.48
N LEU A 343 -7.51 -8.98 -11.41
CA LEU A 343 -6.09 -9.10 -11.77
C LEU A 343 -5.96 -9.40 -13.28
N PRO A 344 -5.24 -8.58 -14.06
CA PRO A 344 -5.01 -8.86 -15.48
C PRO A 344 -4.48 -10.26 -15.79
N ILE A 345 -3.69 -10.86 -14.90
CA ILE A 345 -3.14 -12.20 -15.11
C ILE A 345 -4.22 -13.29 -15.31
N THR A 346 -5.44 -13.10 -14.82
CA THR A 346 -6.52 -14.10 -14.98
C THR A 346 -6.93 -14.31 -16.43
N ASP A 347 -6.68 -13.31 -17.29
CA ASP A 347 -7.04 -13.35 -18.70
C ASP A 347 -5.92 -13.94 -19.57
N PHE A 348 -4.79 -14.33 -18.96
CA PHE A 348 -3.65 -14.85 -19.72
C PHE A 348 -3.90 -16.31 -20.12
N SER A 349 -3.53 -16.68 -21.33
CA SER A 349 -3.65 -18.06 -21.83
C SER A 349 -2.78 -19.04 -21.03
N CYS A 350 -1.68 -18.57 -20.45
CA CYS A 350 -0.82 -19.31 -19.54
C CYS A 350 -1.26 -19.22 -18.07
N PHE A 351 -2.48 -18.78 -17.74
CA PHE A 351 -2.99 -18.77 -16.37
C PHE A 351 -3.91 -19.98 -16.13
N SER A 352 -3.82 -20.57 -14.94
CA SER A 352 -4.77 -21.57 -14.47
C SER A 352 -5.19 -21.29 -13.04
N ASN A 353 -6.47 -21.54 -12.73
CA ASN A 353 -6.99 -21.40 -11.36
C ASN A 353 -6.24 -22.33 -10.39
N ASP A 354 -5.94 -23.56 -10.81
CA ASP A 354 -5.19 -24.53 -10.01
C ASP A 354 -3.81 -24.01 -9.63
N TRP A 355 -3.10 -23.35 -10.56
CA TRP A 355 -1.80 -22.74 -10.26
C TRP A 355 -1.91 -21.67 -9.17
N PHE A 356 -2.93 -20.82 -9.24
CA PHE A 356 -3.12 -19.78 -8.23
C PHE A 356 -3.56 -20.36 -6.88
N HIS A 357 -4.48 -21.33 -6.86
CA HIS A 357 -4.89 -22.02 -5.64
C HIS A 357 -3.72 -22.71 -4.94
N ASN A 358 -2.88 -23.42 -5.69
CA ASN A 358 -1.66 -24.02 -5.16
C ASN A 358 -0.72 -22.95 -4.57
N SER A 359 -0.52 -21.83 -5.28
CA SER A 359 0.30 -20.71 -4.79
C SER A 359 -0.27 -20.11 -3.50
N TRP A 360 -1.60 -20.04 -3.38
CA TRP A 360 -2.33 -19.56 -2.22
C TRP A 360 -2.20 -20.49 -1.02
N ASP A 361 -2.25 -21.80 -1.24
CA ASP A 361 -2.07 -22.81 -0.21
C ASP A 361 -0.64 -22.77 0.35
N HIS A 362 0.36 -22.66 -0.54
CA HIS A 362 1.76 -22.46 -0.14
C HIS A 362 1.94 -21.19 0.70
N PHE A 363 1.32 -20.08 0.30
CA PHE A 363 1.30 -18.85 1.09
C PHE A 363 0.68 -19.08 2.48
N SER A 364 -0.46 -19.76 2.53
CA SER A 364 -1.21 -20.03 3.76
C SER A 364 -0.42 -20.90 4.74
N ILE A 365 0.25 -21.95 4.25
CA ILE A 365 1.14 -22.82 5.04
C ILE A 365 2.31 -22.00 5.60
N ARG A 366 2.96 -21.18 4.77
CA ARG A 366 4.05 -20.31 5.20
C ARG A 366 3.61 -19.36 6.30
N ARG A 367 2.46 -18.73 6.12
CA ARG A 367 1.88 -17.79 7.08
C ARG A 367 1.66 -18.44 8.45
N LYS A 368 1.07 -19.64 8.48
CA LYS A 368 0.90 -20.44 9.71
C LYS A 368 2.21 -20.87 10.35
N HIS A 369 3.26 -21.12 9.55
CA HIS A 369 4.58 -21.44 10.11
C HIS A 369 5.23 -20.21 10.77
N ILE A 370 5.14 -19.04 10.14
CA ILE A 370 5.71 -17.79 10.65
C ILE A 370 5.01 -17.37 11.96
N SER A 371 3.70 -17.61 12.07
CA SER A 371 2.94 -17.23 13.28
C SER A 371 3.39 -17.96 14.54
N LYS A 372 3.95 -19.17 14.43
CA LYS A 372 4.49 -19.92 15.59
C LYS A 372 5.60 -19.18 16.34
N PHE A 373 6.23 -18.18 15.71
CA PHE A 373 7.30 -17.38 16.31
C PHE A 373 6.81 -16.08 16.95
N ILE A 374 5.50 -15.80 16.86
CA ILE A 374 4.86 -14.63 17.47
C ILE A 374 4.43 -15.02 18.89
N LYS A 375 4.95 -14.31 19.91
CA LYS A 375 4.71 -14.64 21.32
C LYS A 375 3.71 -13.71 22.01
N THR A 376 3.64 -12.44 21.62
CA THR A 376 2.65 -11.51 22.17
C THR A 376 1.26 -11.87 21.64
N THR A 377 0.28 -11.86 22.54
CA THR A 377 -1.11 -12.20 22.24
C THR A 377 -1.95 -10.98 21.90
N LYS A 378 -1.51 -9.78 22.30
CA LYS A 378 -2.30 -8.55 22.19
C LYS A 378 -1.51 -7.36 21.65
N ILE A 379 -1.98 -6.81 20.55
CA ILE A 379 -1.41 -5.64 19.89
C ILE A 379 -2.47 -4.57 19.81
N VAL A 380 -2.14 -3.33 20.21
CA VAL A 380 -3.07 -2.20 20.20
C VAL A 380 -2.53 -1.13 19.26
N ILE A 381 -3.28 -0.78 18.22
CA ILE A 381 -2.95 0.28 17.28
C ILE A 381 -3.90 1.46 17.51
N ILE A 382 -3.34 2.61 17.84
CA ILE A 382 -4.07 3.84 18.15
C ILE A 382 -3.82 4.83 17.02
N GLY A 383 -4.84 5.16 16.23
CA GLY A 383 -4.81 6.24 15.25
C GLY A 383 -5.41 7.50 15.86
N THR A 384 -4.72 8.64 15.73
CA THR A 384 -5.26 9.93 16.16
C THR A 384 -5.20 10.95 15.04
N ASP A 385 -6.27 11.72 14.85
CA ASP A 385 -6.32 12.87 13.95
C ASP A 385 -7.33 13.88 14.51
N PHE A 386 -7.21 15.15 14.14
CA PHE A 386 -8.18 16.18 14.54
C PHE A 386 -9.26 16.39 13.47
N ARG A 387 -9.08 15.79 12.28
CA ARG A 387 -10.00 15.90 11.15
C ARG A 387 -11.02 14.78 11.20
N GLU A 388 -12.18 15.08 11.75
CA GLU A 388 -13.27 14.11 11.96
C GLU A 388 -13.67 13.37 10.68
N TYR A 389 -13.74 14.06 9.54
CA TYR A 389 -14.11 13.44 8.27
C TYR A 389 -13.13 12.34 7.82
N LEU A 390 -11.83 12.50 8.08
CA LEU A 390 -10.83 11.47 7.79
C LEU A 390 -10.94 10.29 8.73
N LEU A 391 -11.26 10.54 10.01
CA LEU A 391 -11.52 9.47 10.97
C LEU A 391 -12.80 8.70 10.65
N LYS A 392 -13.83 9.36 10.13
CA LYS A 392 -15.03 8.69 9.61
C LYS A 392 -14.67 7.75 8.45
N GLN A 393 -13.81 8.19 7.53
CA GLN A 393 -13.28 7.32 6.47
C GLN A 393 -12.45 6.16 7.05
N ALA A 394 -11.57 6.44 8.02
CA ALA A 394 -10.73 5.43 8.66
C ALA A 394 -11.58 4.36 9.38
N ASN A 395 -12.65 4.77 10.07
CA ASN A 395 -13.60 3.89 10.72
C ASN A 395 -14.37 3.03 9.73
N ASN A 396 -14.88 3.61 8.63
CA ASN A 396 -15.57 2.83 7.60
C ASN A 396 -14.65 1.77 6.97
N LYS A 397 -13.37 2.11 6.77
CA LYS A 397 -12.36 1.18 6.25
C LYS A 397 -12.08 -0.01 7.16
N ILE A 398 -12.43 0.02 8.44
CA ILE A 398 -12.31 -1.18 9.32
C ILE A 398 -13.16 -2.31 8.73
N PHE A 399 -14.39 -2.01 8.33
CA PHE A 399 -15.28 -3.00 7.71
C PHE A 399 -14.78 -3.45 6.35
N ASP A 400 -14.29 -2.52 5.52
CA ASP A 400 -13.75 -2.87 4.21
C ASP A 400 -12.51 -3.76 4.33
N PHE A 401 -11.64 -3.46 5.30
CA PHE A 401 -10.46 -4.25 5.63
C PHE A 401 -10.84 -5.65 6.12
N TYR A 402 -11.79 -5.75 7.05
CA TYR A 402 -12.29 -7.03 7.55
C TYR A 402 -12.94 -7.86 6.43
N ASN A 403 -13.84 -7.26 5.65
CA ASN A 403 -14.55 -7.95 4.57
C ASN A 403 -13.58 -8.44 3.49
N TYR A 404 -12.59 -7.62 3.13
CA TYR A 404 -11.58 -7.98 2.13
C TYR A 404 -10.70 -9.16 2.57
N TYR A 405 -10.43 -9.29 3.89
CA TYR A 405 -9.59 -10.32 4.47
C TYR A 405 -10.37 -11.32 5.35
N ASN A 406 -11.67 -11.47 5.12
CA ASN A 406 -12.58 -12.23 6.00
C ASN A 406 -12.13 -13.68 6.27
N LEU A 407 -11.50 -14.33 5.29
CA LEU A 407 -10.96 -15.68 5.39
C LEU A 407 -9.83 -15.84 6.42
N PHE A 408 -9.24 -14.72 6.85
CA PHE A 408 -8.14 -14.69 7.81
C PHE A 408 -8.57 -14.27 9.22
N PHE A 409 -9.87 -14.04 9.44
CA PHE A 409 -10.41 -13.62 10.72
C PHE A 409 -11.36 -14.66 11.29
N LYS A 410 -11.40 -14.75 12.62
CA LYS A 410 -12.37 -15.56 13.36
C LYS A 410 -13.54 -14.68 13.78
N GLY A 411 -14.71 -14.94 13.21
CA GLY A 411 -15.92 -14.20 13.55
C GLY A 411 -15.89 -12.74 13.09
N GLN A 412 -17.01 -12.04 13.32
CA GLN A 412 -17.19 -10.64 12.93
C GLN A 412 -16.38 -9.69 13.83
N PRO A 413 -15.96 -8.52 13.33
CA PRO A 413 -15.25 -7.55 14.15
C PRO A 413 -16.15 -7.08 15.29
N ILE A 414 -15.68 -7.20 16.53
CA ILE A 414 -16.40 -6.71 17.70
C ILE A 414 -16.21 -5.20 17.74
N ILE A 415 -17.30 -4.47 17.52
CA ILE A 415 -17.32 -3.00 17.60
C ILE A 415 -18.07 -2.62 18.86
N SER A 416 -17.32 -2.32 19.91
CA SER A 416 -17.89 -1.66 21.07
C SER A 416 -18.02 -0.18 20.74
N LYS A 417 -19.25 0.29 20.57
CA LYS A 417 -19.55 1.71 20.69
C LYS A 417 -19.45 2.03 22.18
N THR A 418 -18.36 2.66 22.59
CA THR A 418 -18.29 3.26 23.93
C THR A 418 -19.21 4.48 23.95
N ASP A 419 -19.93 4.73 25.05
CA ASP A 419 -20.87 5.85 25.21
C ASP A 419 -20.24 7.25 25.01
N ASN A 420 -18.90 7.32 24.94
CA ASN A 420 -18.18 8.48 24.43
C ASN A 420 -18.20 8.48 22.89
N ILE A 421 -18.97 9.39 22.32
CA ILE A 421 -19.24 9.64 20.88
C ILE A 421 -17.95 9.82 20.01
N HIS A 422 -16.75 9.77 20.60
CA HIS A 422 -15.48 10.15 19.98
C HIS A 422 -14.47 9.01 19.77
N SER A 423 -14.79 7.77 20.16
CA SER A 423 -13.89 6.61 19.97
C SER A 423 -14.64 5.37 19.51
N ASN A 424 -14.19 4.80 18.40
CA ASN A 424 -14.59 3.45 17.98
C ASN A 424 -13.42 2.50 18.25
N HIS A 425 -13.73 1.38 18.90
CA HIS A 425 -12.80 0.29 19.12
C HIS A 425 -13.24 -0.92 18.29
N SER A 426 -12.30 -1.51 17.56
CA SER A 426 -12.51 -2.75 16.81
C SER A 426 -11.42 -3.74 17.17
N SER A 427 -11.81 -4.92 17.64
CA SER A 427 -10.87 -6.03 17.83
C SER A 427 -10.89 -6.95 16.60
N LEU A 428 -9.71 -7.26 16.07
CA LEU A 428 -9.52 -8.17 14.95
C LEU A 428 -8.75 -9.40 15.44
N GLU A 429 -9.45 -10.52 15.62
CA GLU A 429 -8.82 -11.80 15.94
C GLU A 429 -8.55 -12.59 14.66
N SER A 430 -7.27 -12.85 14.39
CA SER A 430 -6.86 -13.64 13.24
C SER A 430 -6.98 -15.14 13.45
N ASP A 431 -7.06 -15.88 12.35
CA ASP A 431 -6.91 -17.33 12.27
C ASP A 431 -5.59 -17.84 12.90
N LEU A 432 -4.59 -16.97 13.04
CA LEU A 432 -3.31 -17.25 13.66
C LEU A 432 -3.32 -17.11 15.20
N GLY A 433 -4.44 -16.70 15.80
CA GLY A 433 -4.54 -16.42 17.24
C GLY A 433 -3.88 -15.11 17.68
N ILE A 434 -3.57 -14.23 16.73
CA ILE A 434 -3.07 -12.87 17.00
C ILE A 434 -4.27 -11.94 17.05
N THR A 435 -4.39 -11.17 18.14
CA THR A 435 -5.42 -10.15 18.30
C THR A 435 -4.84 -8.75 18.11
N VAL A 436 -5.42 -8.00 17.17
CA VAL A 436 -5.08 -6.60 16.92
C VAL A 436 -6.28 -5.72 17.22
N ASP A 437 -6.16 -4.90 18.25
CA ASP A 437 -7.15 -3.89 18.59
C ASP A 437 -6.81 -2.58 17.87
N ILE A 438 -7.75 -2.07 17.08
CA ILE A 438 -7.62 -0.79 16.38
C ILE A 438 -8.59 0.20 17.02
N SER A 439 -8.10 1.42 17.29
CA SER A 439 -8.94 2.52 17.72
C SER A 439 -8.57 3.82 17.05
N PHE A 440 -9.59 4.62 16.71
CA PHE A 440 -9.44 5.94 16.11
C PHE A 440 -10.02 7.00 17.03
N HIS A 441 -9.24 8.04 17.33
CA HIS A 441 -9.62 9.10 18.27
C HIS A 441 -9.57 10.47 17.61
N ASN A 442 -10.67 11.22 17.69
CA ASN A 442 -10.75 12.60 17.26
C ASN A 442 -10.12 13.52 18.30
N ALA A 443 -8.81 13.74 18.19
CA ALA A 443 -8.06 14.54 19.14
C ALA A 443 -6.78 15.09 18.51
N LYS A 444 -6.36 16.25 19.01
CA LYS A 444 -5.00 16.73 18.74
C LYS A 444 -4.01 15.82 19.45
N PHE A 445 -2.85 15.58 18.84
CA PHE A 445 -1.87 14.63 19.39
C PHE A 445 -1.47 15.00 20.84
N GLN A 446 -1.40 16.29 21.19
CA GLN A 446 -1.08 16.75 22.55
C GLN A 446 -2.06 16.27 23.62
N GLN A 447 -3.33 16.08 23.26
CA GLN A 447 -4.37 15.64 24.20
C GLN A 447 -4.24 14.16 24.54
N ILE A 448 -3.71 13.35 23.61
CA ILE A 448 -3.63 11.90 23.75
C ILE A 448 -2.31 11.46 24.41
N ILE A 449 -1.23 12.20 24.20
CA ILE A 449 0.11 11.87 24.71
C ILE A 449 0.14 11.45 26.18
N PRO A 450 -0.50 12.16 27.14
CA PRO A 450 -0.43 11.81 28.55
C PRO A 450 -0.92 10.39 28.85
N PHE A 451 -1.79 9.83 28.01
CA PHE A 451 -2.42 8.52 28.18
C PHE A 451 -1.69 7.39 27.48
N ILE A 452 -0.74 7.70 26.59
CA ILE A 452 0.06 6.71 25.87
C ILE A 452 1.36 6.51 26.64
N LYS A 453 1.66 5.28 27.07
CA LYS A 453 2.93 4.89 27.71
C LYS A 453 3.54 3.69 26.99
N GLY A 454 4.88 3.61 26.93
CA GLY A 454 5.54 2.42 26.39
C GLY A 454 5.28 2.16 24.91
N ALA A 455 4.88 3.18 24.13
CA ALA A 455 4.41 2.99 22.77
C ALA A 455 5.53 3.08 21.73
N LEU A 456 5.34 2.36 20.63
CA LEU A 456 6.02 2.57 19.37
C LEU A 456 5.29 3.67 18.58
N VAL A 457 5.94 4.80 18.34
CA VAL A 457 5.33 5.93 17.62
C VAL A 457 5.72 5.89 16.15
N VAL A 458 4.75 5.89 15.25
CA VAL A 458 4.98 5.88 13.80
C VAL A 458 4.19 7.00 13.16
N ILE A 459 4.89 8.03 12.67
CA ILE A 459 4.26 9.28 12.26
C ILE A 459 4.40 9.47 10.75
N LYS A 460 3.28 9.77 10.07
CA LYS A 460 3.32 10.42 8.76
C LYS A 460 3.19 11.92 8.99
N ILE A 461 4.26 12.66 8.76
CA ILE A 461 4.31 14.08 9.10
C ILE A 461 3.45 14.88 8.11
N PRO A 462 2.50 15.71 8.59
CA PRO A 462 1.79 16.66 7.76
C PRO A 462 2.78 17.59 7.03
N HIS A 463 2.51 17.90 5.77
CA HIS A 463 3.36 18.75 4.95
C HIS A 463 2.51 19.80 4.23
N ASN A 464 3.00 21.02 4.09
CA ASN A 464 2.35 22.06 3.29
C ASN A 464 2.92 22.06 1.87
N ASN A 465 2.06 22.04 0.86
CA ASN A 465 2.52 22.29 -0.50
C ASN A 465 2.94 23.75 -0.61
N PHE A 466 4.24 24.00 -0.76
CA PHE A 466 4.77 25.32 -1.09
C PHE A 466 4.24 25.71 -2.47
N ASN A 467 3.15 26.48 -2.51
CA ASN A 467 2.91 27.29 -3.69
C ASN A 467 4.05 28.32 -3.75
N LYS A 468 4.73 28.40 -4.89
CA LYS A 468 5.94 29.22 -5.16
C LYS A 468 5.86 30.70 -4.74
N HIS A 469 4.68 31.17 -4.30
CA HIS A 469 4.40 32.55 -3.92
C HIS A 469 3.90 32.72 -2.47
N LEU A 470 3.79 31.67 -1.66
CA LEU A 470 3.31 31.75 -0.27
C LEU A 470 4.41 31.37 0.73
N LYS A 471 4.56 32.21 1.76
CA LYS A 471 5.48 32.01 2.90
C LYS A 471 5.19 30.67 3.60
N ILE A 472 6.23 30.07 4.18
CA ILE A 472 6.09 28.89 5.04
C ILE A 472 5.02 29.18 6.09
N ASP A 473 4.05 28.28 6.22
CA ASP A 473 3.01 28.42 7.24
C ASP A 473 3.63 28.20 8.62
N ASN A 474 3.68 29.26 9.42
CA ASN A 474 4.20 29.20 10.79
C ASN A 474 3.49 28.15 11.64
N SER A 475 2.24 27.79 11.32
CA SER A 475 1.49 26.76 12.04
C SER A 475 2.16 25.38 11.96
N ILE A 476 2.75 25.03 10.81
CA ILE A 476 3.41 23.73 10.61
C ILE A 476 4.78 23.68 11.30
N LEU A 477 5.49 24.80 11.33
CA LEU A 477 6.77 24.92 12.03
C LEU A 477 6.55 24.78 13.54
N LEU A 478 5.56 25.48 14.08
CA LEU A 478 5.14 25.35 15.49
C LEU A 478 4.67 23.93 15.82
N LEU A 479 4.04 23.24 14.87
CA LEU A 479 3.66 21.84 15.02
C LEU A 479 4.89 20.95 15.20
N TYR A 480 5.92 21.11 14.34
CA TYR A 480 7.15 20.34 14.40
C TYR A 480 7.93 20.61 15.70
N GLU A 481 8.04 21.88 16.13
CA GLU A 481 8.69 22.24 17.39
C GLU A 481 7.97 21.62 18.61
N LYS A 482 6.64 21.73 18.66
CA LYS A 482 5.84 21.12 19.73
C LYS A 482 6.01 19.61 19.76
N LEU A 483 5.98 18.96 18.60
CA LEU A 483 6.18 17.51 18.49
C LEU A 483 7.56 17.10 18.99
N GLY A 484 8.62 17.80 18.57
CA GLY A 484 9.99 17.56 19.02
C GLY A 484 10.16 17.70 20.53
N ASN A 485 9.61 18.77 21.10
CA ASN A 485 9.63 19.00 22.55
C ASN A 485 8.98 17.85 23.31
N ILE A 486 7.78 17.43 22.89
CA ILE A 486 7.03 16.38 23.58
C ILE A 486 7.68 14.99 23.43
N ILE A 487 8.18 14.66 22.24
CA ILE A 487 8.93 13.40 22.05
C ILE A 487 10.14 13.38 22.98
N SER A 488 10.90 14.48 23.02
CA SER A 488 12.14 14.56 23.81
C SER A 488 11.94 14.66 25.32
N SER A 489 10.77 15.08 25.79
CA SER A 489 10.47 15.19 27.22
C SER A 489 10.17 13.84 27.86
N ARG A 490 10.19 12.76 27.07
CA ARG A 490 9.82 11.41 27.49
C ARG A 490 10.81 10.39 26.96
N SER A 491 11.23 9.48 27.83
CA SER A 491 12.15 8.40 27.50
C SER A 491 11.48 7.03 27.41
N ASP A 492 10.18 6.95 27.70
CA ASP A 492 9.44 5.68 27.78
C ASP A 492 8.96 5.16 26.42
N TRP A 493 9.33 5.82 25.32
CA TRP A 493 9.00 5.36 23.97
C TRP A 493 9.79 4.09 23.62
N LYS A 494 9.09 3.04 23.12
CA LYS A 494 9.76 1.86 22.53
C LYS A 494 10.51 2.20 21.24
N GLY A 495 10.12 3.30 20.59
CA GLY A 495 10.80 3.89 19.45
C GLY A 495 9.94 4.94 18.79
N VAL A 496 10.56 5.93 18.14
CA VAL A 496 9.85 6.99 17.42
C VAL A 496 10.35 7.07 16.00
N TYR A 497 9.42 6.96 15.06
CA TYR A 497 9.68 6.89 13.64
C TYR A 497 8.85 7.94 12.92
N ALA A 498 9.44 8.58 11.92
CA ALA A 498 8.79 9.63 11.15
C ALA A 498 9.01 9.42 9.65
N LEU A 499 7.94 9.56 8.89
CA LEU A 499 7.97 9.71 7.44
C LEU A 499 7.76 11.19 7.12
N SER A 500 8.79 11.85 6.59
CA SER A 500 8.80 13.27 6.30
C SER A 500 9.25 13.57 4.88
N ARG A 501 8.86 14.74 4.36
CA ARG A 501 9.39 15.33 3.12
C ARG A 501 10.39 16.42 3.47
N GLY A 502 11.42 16.58 2.64
CA GLY A 502 12.43 17.64 2.83
C GLY A 502 13.25 17.45 4.10
N ARG A 503 13.85 18.54 4.61
CA ARG A 503 14.62 18.56 5.88
C ARG A 503 14.06 19.51 6.94
N LEU A 504 13.01 20.29 6.63
CA LEU A 504 12.38 21.20 7.60
C LEU A 504 11.94 20.49 8.88
N PHE A 505 11.33 19.31 8.74
CA PHE A 505 10.90 18.50 9.87
C PHE A 505 12.07 18.20 10.84
N GLU A 506 13.22 17.78 10.33
CA GLU A 506 14.41 17.49 11.13
C GLU A 506 14.94 18.75 11.83
N HIS A 507 14.92 19.88 11.12
CA HIS A 507 15.39 21.15 11.65
C HIS A 507 14.54 21.63 12.84
N PHE A 508 13.21 21.69 12.65
CA PHE A 508 12.31 22.27 13.64
C PHE A 508 11.95 21.32 14.80
N THR A 509 12.00 20.00 14.60
CA THR A 509 11.87 19.07 15.74
C THR A 509 13.06 19.14 16.70
N ARG A 510 14.23 19.60 16.23
CA ARG A 510 15.48 19.65 17.01
C ARG A 510 15.89 18.29 17.59
N LEU A 511 15.45 17.20 16.97
CA LEU A 511 15.80 15.83 17.32
C LEU A 511 16.89 15.33 16.37
N GLU A 512 17.72 14.42 16.87
CA GLU A 512 18.68 13.72 16.02
C GLU A 512 17.99 12.52 15.35
N TRP A 513 17.74 12.65 14.06
CA TRP A 513 17.08 11.64 13.23
C TRP A 513 18.09 10.81 12.46
N ILE A 514 17.90 9.49 12.47
CA ILE A 514 18.66 8.52 11.69
C ILE A 514 17.80 8.10 10.50
N THR A 515 18.23 8.43 9.28
CA THR A 515 17.53 8.01 8.05
C THR A 515 17.67 6.51 7.85
N LEU A 516 16.53 5.81 7.78
CA LEU A 516 16.46 4.37 7.53
C LEU A 516 16.36 4.04 6.04
N PHE A 517 15.67 4.88 5.27
CA PHE A 517 15.67 4.85 3.81
C PHE A 517 15.17 6.18 3.25
N GLU A 518 15.46 6.40 1.96
CA GLU A 518 14.93 7.51 1.17
C GLU A 518 14.26 6.97 -0.10
N SER A 519 13.23 7.67 -0.56
CA SER A 519 12.54 7.40 -1.82
C SER A 519 12.11 8.71 -2.44
N SER A 520 11.96 8.75 -3.76
CA SER A 520 11.28 9.86 -4.42
C SER A 520 9.78 9.61 -4.48
N ASN A 521 8.96 10.66 -4.42
CA ASN A 521 7.56 10.58 -4.81
C ASN A 521 7.37 10.75 -6.32
N SER A 522 6.11 10.72 -6.78
CA SER A 522 5.81 10.90 -8.20
C SER A 522 6.09 12.31 -8.73
N LYS A 523 6.26 13.30 -7.85
CA LYS A 523 6.69 14.67 -8.17
C LYS A 523 8.22 14.83 -8.11
N GLY A 524 8.97 13.79 -7.74
CA GLY A 524 10.42 13.84 -7.56
C GLY A 524 10.88 14.28 -6.17
N ASN A 525 9.96 14.67 -5.27
CA ASN A 525 10.32 15.10 -3.92
C ASN A 525 10.89 13.93 -3.12
N ILE A 526 11.95 14.20 -2.36
CA ILE A 526 12.56 13.18 -1.49
C ILE A 526 11.71 13.01 -0.23
N ILE A 527 11.26 11.77 -0.02
CA ILE A 527 10.63 11.27 1.19
C ILE A 527 11.69 10.50 1.98
N ARG A 528 11.77 10.77 3.27
CA ARG A 528 12.67 10.09 4.20
C ARG A 528 11.88 9.37 5.26
N PHE A 529 12.23 8.12 5.52
CA PHE A 529 11.79 7.43 6.72
C PHE A 529 12.92 7.39 7.72
N GLN A 530 12.64 7.88 8.93
CA GLN A 530 13.65 8.20 9.93
C GLN A 530 13.26 7.62 11.28
N ARG A 531 14.27 7.30 12.08
CA ARG A 531 14.14 6.90 13.47
C ARG A 531 14.84 7.90 14.37
N TRP A 532 14.19 8.33 15.43
CA TRP A 532 14.83 9.18 16.43
C TRP A 532 15.93 8.40 17.17
N SER A 533 17.11 9.00 17.33
CA SER A 533 18.25 8.38 18.03
C SER A 533 18.06 8.28 19.55
N GLY A 534 17.06 8.98 20.11
CA GLY A 534 16.91 9.19 21.55
C GLY A 534 17.60 10.45 22.05
N ARG A 535 18.29 11.20 21.19
CA ARG A 535 19.02 12.43 21.56
C ARG A 535 18.39 13.67 20.94
N LYS A 536 18.52 14.80 21.64
CA LYS A 536 18.29 16.12 21.04
C LYS A 536 19.48 16.45 20.13
N LYS A 537 19.20 17.10 19.01
CA LYS A 537 20.25 17.61 18.14
C LYS A 537 20.97 18.73 18.89
N SER A 538 22.26 18.57 19.16
CA SER A 538 23.06 19.62 19.81
C SER A 538 23.07 20.84 18.88
N LEU A 539 22.38 21.90 19.29
CA LEU A 539 22.25 23.14 18.50
C LEU A 539 23.57 23.91 18.35
N PHE A 540 24.65 23.49 19.01
CA PHE A 540 25.91 24.22 19.11
C PHE A 540 26.97 23.77 18.09
N LYS A 541 26.64 23.84 16.79
CA LYS A 541 27.70 24.05 15.77
C LYS A 541 27.44 25.21 14.81
N TYR A 542 26.20 25.70 14.65
CA TYR A 542 25.85 26.89 13.87
C TYR A 542 24.54 27.49 14.44
N THR A 543 24.45 28.64 15.14
CA THR A 543 24.69 30.06 14.79
C THR A 543 23.35 30.83 14.57
N THR A 544 23.39 32.16 14.45
CA THR A 544 22.30 33.14 14.69
C THR A 544 21.03 33.00 13.82
N LYS A 545 19.95 33.74 14.16
CA LYS A 545 18.66 33.74 13.42
C LYS A 545 18.83 33.96 11.91
N SER A 546 19.76 34.82 11.50
CA SER A 546 20.13 35.05 10.10
C SER A 546 20.66 33.81 9.39
N GLU A 547 21.51 33.03 10.07
CA GLU A 547 22.09 31.80 9.50
C GLU A 547 21.06 30.66 9.45
N ARG A 548 20.07 30.66 10.35
CA ARG A 548 18.88 29.80 10.23
C ARG A 548 18.07 30.16 8.99
N ASP A 549 17.76 31.43 8.78
CA ASP A 549 16.96 31.88 7.62
C ASP A 549 17.67 31.60 6.28
N ILE A 550 19.00 31.75 6.22
CA ILE A 550 19.82 31.39 5.05
C ILE A 550 19.83 29.87 4.83
N SER A 551 20.01 29.08 5.90
CA SER A 551 19.97 27.61 5.79
C SER A 551 18.60 27.12 5.32
N LEU A 552 17.50 27.72 5.80
CA LEU A 552 16.13 27.38 5.40
C LEU A 552 15.88 27.64 3.92
N ASN A 553 16.38 28.77 3.39
CA ASN A 553 16.32 29.06 1.96
C ASN A 553 17.20 28.12 1.12
N GLN A 554 18.30 27.61 1.65
CA GLN A 554 19.16 26.64 0.94
C GLN A 554 18.65 25.19 1.03
N ILE A 555 17.81 24.87 2.03
CA ILE A 555 17.40 23.50 2.36
C ILE A 555 16.30 22.95 1.43
N ASP A 556 15.46 23.82 0.82
CA ASP A 556 14.29 23.39 0.01
C ASP A 556 14.26 23.94 -1.44
N ILE A 557 15.35 24.58 -1.93
CA ILE A 557 15.43 25.07 -3.32
C ILE A 557 15.89 23.97 -4.32
N PHE A 558 16.16 22.74 -3.87
CA PHE A 558 16.58 21.62 -4.74
C PHE A 558 15.67 20.40 -4.68
#